data_AF-A0A973A8X0-F1
#
_entry.id   AF-A0A973A8X0-F1
#
_cell.length_a   1.000
_cell.length_b   1.000
_cell.length_c   1.000
_cell.angle_alpha   90.00
_cell.angle_beta   90.00
_cell.angle_gamma   90.00
#
_symmetry.space_group_name_H-M   'P 1'
#
loop_
_entity.id
_entity.type
_entity.pdbx_description
1 polymer ?
#
loop_
_entity_poly.entity_id
_entity_poly.type
_entity_poly.pdbx_seq_one_letter_code
_entity_poly.pdbx_strand_id
1 'polypeptide(L)'
;MSLTLLYNDQIRQVASREVGNDTWIPAAELAALTGFEFKPEGACYGDVCIPLLPAQGEAIHTDGEVNLQAVAAKLGQGLVQDDDVISLGPIAAVRQRFAQGQAPDFDLVDREGQPVSLSLFADKKVILMTWASW
;
A
#
# COMPACT_ATOMS: atom_id res chain seq x y z
N MET A 1 15.03 14.74 -11.43
CA MET A 1 15.82 13.50 -11.30
C MET A 1 14.90 12.32 -11.57
N SER A 2 15.43 11.10 -11.66
CA SER A 2 14.60 9.89 -11.73
C SER A 2 14.72 9.13 -10.41
N LEU A 3 13.61 8.60 -9.92
CA LEU A 3 13.53 7.79 -8.72
C LEU A 3 12.87 6.45 -9.06
N THR A 4 13.33 5.37 -8.45
CA THR A 4 12.70 4.06 -8.54
C THR A 4 11.72 3.86 -7.37
N LEU A 5 10.45 3.66 -7.67
CA LEU A 5 9.41 3.32 -6.70
C LEU A 5 9.13 1.81 -6.70
N LEU A 6 9.06 1.23 -5.51
CA LEU A 6 8.65 -0.15 -5.27
C LEU A 6 7.32 -0.16 -4.50
N TYR A 7 6.31 -0.84 -5.01
CA TYR A 7 5.00 -0.98 -4.35
C TYR A 7 4.25 -2.22 -4.85
N ASN A 8 3.80 -3.10 -3.96
CA ASN A 8 3.02 -4.31 -4.29
C ASN A 8 3.55 -5.07 -5.53
N ASP A 9 4.81 -5.52 -5.47
CA ASP A 9 5.51 -6.24 -6.55
C ASP A 9 5.71 -5.46 -7.86
N GLN A 10 5.36 -4.17 -7.89
CA GLN A 10 5.61 -3.28 -9.01
C GLN A 10 6.88 -2.46 -8.78
N ILE A 11 7.63 -2.28 -9.86
CA ILE A 11 8.82 -1.41 -9.94
C ILE A 11 8.53 -0.35 -11.00
N ARG A 12 8.70 0.93 -10.64
CA ARG A 12 8.43 2.03 -11.56
C ARG A 12 9.45 3.14 -11.42
N GLN A 13 10.03 3.57 -12.54
CA GLN A 13 10.82 4.79 -12.56
C GLN A 13 9.93 6.00 -12.78
N VAL A 14 10.10 7.02 -11.96
CA VAL A 14 9.30 8.25 -12.00
C VAL A 14 10.21 9.47 -12.01
N ALA A 15 9.74 10.55 -12.62
CA ALA A 15 10.38 11.85 -12.43
C ALA A 15 10.21 12.29 -10.97
N SER A 16 11.28 12.81 -10.38
CA SER A 16 11.27 13.35 -9.02
C SER A 16 11.95 14.71 -8.95
N ARG A 17 11.54 15.48 -7.95
CA ARG A 17 12.13 16.77 -7.57
C ARG A 17 12.36 16.78 -6.06
N GLU A 18 13.61 16.93 -5.65
CA GLU A 18 13.94 17.09 -4.23
C GLU A 18 13.73 18.55 -3.80
N VAL A 19 13.05 18.73 -2.68
CA VAL A 19 12.85 20.03 -2.03
C VAL A 19 13.22 19.87 -0.56
N GLY A 20 14.42 20.32 -0.19
CA GLY A 20 14.96 20.04 1.14
C GLY A 20 15.21 18.54 1.31
N ASN A 21 14.49 17.91 2.26
CA ASN A 21 14.55 16.46 2.50
C ASN A 21 13.35 15.71 1.92
N ASP A 22 12.47 16.40 1.19
CA ASP A 22 11.24 15.83 0.66
C ASP A 22 11.35 15.57 -0.83
N THR A 23 10.82 14.42 -1.22
CA THR A 23 10.79 13.96 -2.61
C THR A 23 9.41 14.19 -3.19
N TRP A 24 9.33 15.08 -4.17
CA TRP A 24 8.12 15.39 -4.89
C TRP A 24 8.07 14.60 -6.19
N ILE A 25 6.91 13.99 -6.47
CA ILE A 25 6.67 13.24 -7.71
C ILE A 25 5.33 13.63 -8.31
N PRO A 26 5.12 13.42 -9.63
CA PRO A 26 3.81 13.60 -10.23
C PRO A 26 2.77 12.70 -9.55
N ALA A 27 1.65 13.29 -9.13
CA ALA A 27 0.56 12.60 -8.46
C ALA A 27 -0.03 11.48 -9.34
N ALA A 28 -0.03 11.68 -10.66
CA ALA A 28 -0.48 10.67 -11.63
C ALA A 28 0.37 9.40 -11.63
N GLU A 29 1.68 9.51 -11.37
CA GLU A 29 2.57 8.35 -11.28
C GLU A 29 2.28 7.55 -10.01
N LEU A 30 2.10 8.24 -8.87
CA LEU A 30 1.74 7.60 -7.62
C LEU A 30 0.33 6.98 -7.67
N ALA A 31 -0.61 7.66 -8.34
CA ALA A 31 -1.97 7.17 -8.57
C ALA A 31 -1.96 5.86 -9.35
N ALA A 32 -1.22 5.81 -10.46
CA ALA A 32 -1.14 4.64 -11.31
C ALA A 32 -0.45 3.44 -10.61
N LEU A 33 0.45 3.70 -9.65
CA LEU A 33 1.13 2.67 -8.86
C LEU A 33 0.24 2.13 -7.72
N THR A 34 -0.49 3.00 -7.03
CA THR A 34 -1.22 2.66 -5.79
C THR A 34 -2.72 2.43 -5.99
N GLY A 35 -3.27 2.85 -7.13
CA GLY A 35 -4.71 2.86 -7.41
C GLY A 35 -5.46 3.99 -6.71
N PHE A 36 -4.76 4.92 -6.05
CA PHE A 36 -5.37 6.13 -5.48
C PHE A 36 -5.58 7.20 -6.54
N GLU A 37 -6.56 8.06 -6.31
CA GLU A 37 -6.74 9.32 -7.02
C GLU A 37 -6.37 10.48 -6.09
N PHE A 38 -5.48 11.36 -6.53
CA PHE A 38 -5.09 12.54 -5.77
C PHE A 38 -5.89 13.75 -6.26
N LYS A 39 -6.81 14.23 -5.42
CA LYS A 39 -7.70 15.37 -5.68
C LYS A 39 -7.37 16.51 -4.71
N PRO A 40 -7.86 17.73 -4.96
CA PRO A 40 -7.70 18.83 -4.00
C PRO A 40 -8.22 18.51 -2.60
N GLU A 41 -9.28 17.71 -2.50
CA GLU A 41 -9.90 17.32 -1.23
C GLU A 41 -9.08 16.26 -0.49
N GLY A 42 -8.19 15.52 -1.17
CA GLY A 42 -7.34 14.49 -0.58
C GLY A 42 -7.01 13.32 -1.50
N ALA A 43 -6.49 12.25 -0.89
CA ALA A 43 -6.17 10.99 -1.57
C ALA A 43 -7.36 10.03 -1.46
N CYS A 44 -7.95 9.66 -2.59
CA CYS A 44 -9.14 8.84 -2.68
C CYS A 44 -8.86 7.44 -3.22
N TYR A 45 -9.52 6.42 -2.70
CA TYR A 45 -9.46 5.05 -3.18
C TYR A 45 -10.86 4.44 -3.22
N GLY A 46 -11.46 4.41 -4.41
CA GLY A 46 -12.91 4.21 -4.54
C GLY A 46 -13.67 5.27 -3.75
N ASP A 47 -14.57 4.85 -2.87
CA ASP A 47 -15.42 5.76 -2.07
C ASP A 47 -14.75 6.31 -0.80
N VAL A 48 -13.52 5.88 -0.49
CA VAL A 48 -12.79 6.33 0.71
C VAL A 48 -11.83 7.45 0.33
N CYS A 49 -12.01 8.65 0.88
CA CYS A 49 -11.10 9.79 0.68
C CYS A 49 -10.44 10.20 2.00
N ILE A 50 -9.12 10.29 2.00
CA ILE A 50 -8.29 10.70 3.13
C ILE A 50 -7.80 12.13 2.87
N PRO A 51 -8.19 13.11 3.70
CA PRO A 51 -7.77 14.50 3.51
C PRO A 51 -6.25 14.67 3.60
N LEU A 52 -5.64 15.26 2.56
CA LEU A 52 -4.22 15.63 2.54
C LEU A 52 -4.04 17.10 2.96
N LEU A 53 -4.56 17.43 4.15
CA LEU A 53 -4.39 18.77 4.71
C LEU A 53 -2.91 19.07 4.94
N PRO A 54 -2.46 20.33 4.71
CA PRO A 54 -1.09 20.74 4.95
C PRO A 54 -0.55 20.23 6.29
N ALA A 55 0.66 19.67 6.27
CA ALA A 55 1.36 19.25 7.48
C ALA A 55 2.34 20.35 7.87
N GLN A 56 2.27 20.85 9.10
CA GLN A 56 3.19 21.87 9.62
C GLN A 56 3.22 23.17 8.77
N GLY A 57 2.13 23.46 8.05
CA GLY A 57 2.03 24.61 7.16
C GLY A 57 2.52 24.37 5.72
N GLU A 58 3.04 23.17 5.44
CA GLU A 58 3.56 22.79 4.12
C GLU A 58 2.52 21.99 3.33
N ALA A 59 2.41 22.31 2.04
CA ALA A 59 1.52 21.59 1.14
C ALA A 59 2.00 20.15 0.96
N ILE A 60 1.05 19.21 0.92
CA ILE A 60 1.32 17.79 0.65
C ILE A 60 1.04 17.46 -0.82
N HIS A 61 0.17 18.24 -1.44
CA HIS A 61 -0.24 18.13 -2.84
C HIS A 61 -0.35 19.55 -3.41
N THR A 62 0.35 19.83 -4.50
CA THR A 62 0.26 21.11 -5.23
C THR A 62 0.51 20.86 -6.71
N ASP A 63 -0.23 21.53 -7.59
CA ASP A 63 0.01 21.55 -9.04
C ASP A 63 0.20 20.16 -9.70
N GLY A 64 -0.50 19.14 -9.18
CA GLY A 64 -0.40 17.77 -9.69
C GLY A 64 0.86 17.02 -9.25
N GLU A 65 1.64 17.56 -8.31
CA GLU A 65 2.73 16.89 -7.62
C GLU A 65 2.39 16.62 -6.16
N VAL A 66 2.91 15.53 -5.62
CA VAL A 66 2.73 15.13 -4.22
C VAL A 66 4.07 14.96 -3.53
N ASN A 67 4.13 15.38 -2.28
CA ASN A 67 5.23 15.07 -1.36
C ASN A 67 5.08 13.62 -0.89
N LEU A 68 6.01 12.76 -1.30
CA LEU A 68 5.87 11.33 -1.10
C LEU A 68 5.94 10.94 0.39
N GLN A 69 6.86 11.54 1.14
CA GLN A 69 7.02 11.29 2.57
C GLN A 69 5.78 11.75 3.36
N ALA A 70 5.26 12.93 3.05
CA ALA A 70 4.08 13.47 3.72
C ALA A 70 2.80 12.68 3.37
N VAL A 71 2.63 12.26 2.10
CA VAL A 71 1.52 11.38 1.70
C VAL A 71 1.63 10.03 2.42
N ALA A 72 2.79 9.39 2.41
CA ALA A 72 2.98 8.10 3.07
C ALA A 72 2.65 8.18 4.58
N ALA A 73 3.12 9.23 5.26
CA ALA A 73 2.81 9.48 6.66
C ALA A 73 1.30 9.65 6.90
N LYS A 74 0.60 10.41 6.05
CA LYS A 74 -0.87 10.62 6.16
C LYS A 74 -1.67 9.35 5.89
N LEU A 75 -1.21 8.51 4.96
CA LEU A 75 -1.85 7.24 4.61
C LEU A 75 -1.45 6.09 5.55
N GLY A 76 -0.57 6.34 6.51
CA GLY A 76 -0.04 5.32 7.42
C GLY A 76 0.78 4.24 6.69
N GLN A 77 1.42 4.60 5.57
CA GLN A 77 2.32 3.71 4.85
C GLN A 77 3.71 3.74 5.48
N GLY A 78 4.32 2.55 5.58
CA GLY A 78 5.78 2.49 5.76
C GLY A 78 6.46 3.00 4.49
N LEU A 79 7.52 3.80 4.65
CA LEU A 79 8.36 4.28 3.56
C LEU A 79 9.81 4.05 3.96
N VAL A 80 10.58 3.42 3.08
CA VAL A 80 12.04 3.29 3.22
C VAL A 80 12.67 3.86 1.96
N GLN A 81 13.69 4.71 2.15
CA GLN A 81 14.47 5.27 1.07
C GLN A 81 15.91 4.78 1.20
N ASP A 82 16.48 4.33 0.08
CA ASP A 82 17.89 3.99 -0.09
C ASP A 82 18.36 4.62 -1.41
N ASP A 83 19.14 5.69 -1.31
CA ASP A 83 19.53 6.55 -2.43
C ASP A 83 18.35 6.98 -3.34
N ASP A 84 18.32 6.50 -4.58
CA ASP A 84 17.32 6.79 -5.60
C ASP A 84 16.18 5.75 -5.65
N VAL A 85 16.10 4.86 -4.65
CA VAL A 85 15.06 3.85 -4.52
C VAL A 85 14.20 4.13 -3.31
N ILE A 86 12.88 4.22 -3.51
CA ILE A 86 11.90 4.31 -2.43
C ILE A 86 10.96 3.10 -2.47
N SER A 87 10.86 2.40 -1.34
CA SER A 87 9.92 1.31 -1.12
C SER A 87 8.74 1.77 -0.27
N LEU A 88 7.53 1.58 -0.79
CA LEU A 88 6.28 1.94 -0.15
C LEU A 88 5.55 0.69 0.32
N GLY A 89 5.22 0.67 1.62
CA GLY A 89 4.37 -0.35 2.21
C GLY A 89 2.90 -0.19 1.78
N PRO A 90 2.08 -1.24 1.97
CA PRO A 90 0.67 -1.18 1.64
C PRO A 90 -0.09 -0.20 2.54
N ILE A 91 -1.11 0.45 1.98
CA ILE A 91 -1.91 1.48 2.65
C ILE A 91 -2.85 0.86 3.66
N ALA A 92 -2.80 1.33 4.92
CA ALA A 92 -3.57 0.76 6.02
C ALA A 92 -5.09 0.81 5.77
N ALA A 93 -5.60 1.89 5.17
CA ALA A 93 -7.02 2.03 4.82
C ALA A 93 -7.47 1.00 3.77
N VAL A 94 -6.57 0.59 2.87
CA VAL A 94 -6.84 -0.46 1.86
C VAL A 94 -6.70 -1.86 2.46
N ARG A 95 -5.83 -2.05 3.47
CA ARG A 95 -5.71 -3.34 4.20
C ARG A 95 -7.06 -3.84 4.73
N GLN A 96 -7.97 -2.94 5.12
CA GLN A 96 -9.28 -3.34 5.63
C GLN A 96 -10.19 -4.01 4.59
N ARG A 97 -9.94 -3.85 3.28
CA ARG A 97 -10.68 -4.63 2.26
C ARG A 97 -10.29 -6.11 2.27
N PHE A 98 -9.05 -6.45 2.64
CA PHE A 98 -8.67 -7.86 2.85
C PHE A 98 -9.39 -8.50 4.06
N ALA A 99 -9.91 -7.69 4.99
CA ALA A 99 -10.74 -8.20 6.08
C ALA A 99 -12.15 -8.62 5.62
N GLN A 100 -12.58 -8.25 4.41
CA GLN A 100 -13.85 -8.66 3.81
C GLN A 100 -13.69 -9.81 2.79
N GLY A 101 -12.46 -10.28 2.56
CA GLY A 101 -12.20 -11.38 1.64
C GLY A 101 -12.66 -12.72 2.23
N GLN A 102 -13.46 -13.47 1.48
CA GLN A 102 -13.71 -14.88 1.79
C GLN A 102 -12.51 -15.70 1.30
N ALA A 103 -11.87 -16.45 2.20
CA ALA A 103 -10.84 -17.38 1.81
C ALA A 103 -11.43 -18.45 0.86
N PRO A 104 -10.76 -18.79 -0.26
CA PRO A 104 -11.22 -19.86 -1.12
C PRO A 104 -11.19 -21.19 -0.36
N ASP A 105 -12.10 -22.11 -0.70
CA ASP A 105 -12.03 -23.47 -0.17
C ASP A 105 -10.86 -24.20 -0.85
N PHE A 106 -9.84 -24.53 -0.06
CA PHE A 106 -8.65 -25.24 -0.52
C PHE A 106 -8.48 -26.53 0.27
N ASP A 107 -7.89 -27.53 -0.38
CA ASP A 107 -7.55 -28.81 0.22
C ASP A 107 -6.06 -28.85 0.59
N LEU A 108 -5.77 -29.26 1.82
CA LEU A 108 -4.42 -29.63 2.27
C LEU A 108 -4.41 -31.08 2.73
N VAL A 109 -3.22 -31.59 3.00
CA VAL A 109 -3.04 -32.89 3.64
C VAL A 109 -2.63 -32.67 5.08
N ASP A 110 -3.30 -33.35 6.01
CA ASP A 110 -2.93 -33.33 7.43
C ASP A 110 -1.69 -34.18 7.73
N ARG A 111 -1.32 -34.27 9.02
CA ARG A 111 -0.13 -35.00 9.45
C ARG A 111 -0.27 -36.51 9.27
N GLU A 112 -1.49 -37.01 9.18
CA GLU A 112 -1.88 -38.40 9.01
C GLU A 112 -2.08 -38.76 7.52
N GLY A 113 -1.86 -37.82 6.61
CA GLY A 113 -1.99 -38.03 5.18
C GLY A 113 -3.43 -37.91 4.65
N GLN A 114 -4.37 -37.44 5.48
CA GLN A 114 -5.76 -37.29 5.08
C GLN A 114 -6.02 -35.92 4.44
N PRO A 115 -6.88 -35.86 3.40
CA PRO A 115 -7.29 -34.59 2.83
C PRO A 115 -8.17 -33.82 3.82
N VAL A 116 -7.88 -32.53 3.96
CA VAL A 116 -8.60 -31.60 4.82
C VAL A 116 -8.90 -30.33 4.02
N SER A 117 -10.18 -30.06 3.82
CA SER A 117 -10.69 -28.84 3.18
C SER A 117 -10.93 -27.74 4.22
N LEU A 118 -10.74 -26.47 3.86
CA LEU A 118 -11.04 -25.33 4.75
C LEU A 118 -12.51 -25.34 5.21
N SER A 119 -13.43 -25.71 4.33
CA SER A 119 -14.87 -25.79 4.60
C SER A 119 -15.26 -26.77 5.72
N LEU A 120 -14.40 -27.75 6.06
CA LEU A 120 -14.62 -28.65 7.21
C LEU A 120 -14.61 -27.91 8.55
N PHE A 121 -14.06 -26.70 8.59
CA PHE A 121 -14.02 -25.84 9.76
C PHE A 121 -15.03 -24.69 9.70
N ALA A 122 -16.06 -24.79 8.85
CA ALA A 122 -17.18 -23.86 8.87
C ALA A 122 -17.72 -23.67 10.30
N ASP A 123 -18.16 -22.45 10.59
CA ASP A 123 -18.68 -22.02 11.89
C ASP A 123 -17.68 -22.08 13.07
N LYS A 124 -16.39 -22.25 12.79
CA LYS A 124 -15.31 -22.18 13.79
C LYS A 124 -14.42 -20.96 13.54
N LYS A 125 -13.76 -20.50 14.60
CA LYS A 125 -12.62 -19.57 14.46
C LYS A 125 -11.41 -20.38 14.00
N VAL A 126 -10.92 -20.08 12.80
CA VAL A 126 -9.79 -20.79 12.17
C VAL A 126 -8.59 -19.85 12.07
N ILE A 127 -7.41 -20.35 12.40
CA ILE A 127 -6.13 -19.67 12.15
C ILE A 127 -5.41 -20.45 11.06
N LEU A 128 -5.06 -19.77 9.97
CA LEU A 128 -4.17 -20.30 8.93
C LEU A 128 -2.74 -19.85 9.25
N MET A 129 -1.86 -20.81 9.50
CA MET A 129 -0.46 -20.56 9.81
C MET A 129 0.42 -21.14 8.70
N THR A 130 1.05 -20.26 7.94
CA THR A 130 2.08 -20.62 6.97
C THR A 130 3.45 -20.41 7.59
N TRP A 131 4.29 -21.43 7.63
CA TRP A 131 5.62 -21.38 8.22
C TRP A 131 6.61 -22.18 7.38
N ALA A 132 7.88 -21.78 7.45
CA ALA A 132 9.00 -22.56 6.95
C ALA A 132 10.21 -22.42 7.88
N SER A 133 11.06 -23.45 7.95
CA SER A 133 12.20 -23.52 8.86
C SER A 133 13.48 -22.87 8.36
N TRP A 134 13.48 -22.40 7.11
CA TRP A 134 14.67 -21.92 6.41
C TRP A 134 14.88 -20.42 6.60
#